data_AF-A0A367AMY9-F1
#
_entry.id   AF-A0A367AMY9-F1
#
_cell.length_a   1.000
_cell.length_b   1.000
_cell.length_c   1.000
_cell.angle_alpha   90.00
_cell.angle_beta   90.00
_cell.angle_gamma   90.00
#
_symmetry.space_group_name_H-M   'P 1'
#
loop_
_entity.id
_entity.type
_entity.pdbx_description
1 polymer ?
#
loop_
_entity_poly.entity_id
_entity_poly.type
_entity_poly.pdbx_seq_one_letter_code
_entity_poly.pdbx_strand_id
1 'polypeptide(L)'
;MADLVLQHGAWHGGWSWQPVAQRLRAAGHRVSTVTSPGLGIDDDPRGVTLADCVDALVAHVESTDRRDVTLVGHSWGGYVVAGAAPRLADRLGVTPVTVPGSHESMFTRPAELADALAAVSTGTAASG
;
A
#
# COMPACT_ATOMS: atom_id res chain seq x y z
N MET A 1 -4.83 -17.81 9.08
CA MET A 1 -4.18 -16.70 9.80
C MET A 1 -3.36 -15.91 8.80
N ALA A 2 -3.52 -14.58 8.75
CA ALA A 2 -2.86 -13.72 7.76
C ALA A 2 -2.13 -12.56 8.43
N ASP A 3 -1.08 -12.05 7.79
CA ASP A 3 -0.30 -10.89 8.22
C ASP A 3 -0.69 -9.66 7.39
N LEU A 4 -1.45 -8.74 7.99
CA LEU A 4 -2.06 -7.59 7.33
C LEU A 4 -1.39 -6.29 7.77
N VAL A 5 -1.02 -5.44 6.82
CA VAL A 5 -0.49 -4.10 7.07
C VAL A 5 -1.42 -3.08 6.43
N LEU A 6 -2.05 -2.26 7.28
CA LEU A 6 -3.12 -1.35 6.88
C LEU A 6 -2.55 0.08 6.81
N GLN A 7 -2.58 0.65 5.61
CA GLN A 7 -2.12 2.00 5.30
C GLN A 7 -3.32 2.93 5.15
N HIS A 8 -3.31 4.06 5.86
CA HIS A 8 -4.42 5.01 5.87
C HIS A 8 -4.45 5.90 4.62
N GLY A 9 -5.58 6.57 4.40
CA GLY A 9 -5.74 7.59 3.35
C GLY A 9 -5.35 9.00 3.81
N ALA A 10 -5.55 9.99 2.94
CA ALA A 10 -5.25 11.39 3.24
C ALA A 10 -6.00 11.87 4.49
N TRP A 11 -5.38 12.74 5.28
CA TRP A 11 -5.93 13.33 6.52
C TRP A 11 -6.25 12.36 7.66
N HIS A 12 -5.77 11.12 7.58
CA HIS A 12 -5.90 10.14 8.64
C HIS A 12 -4.51 9.73 9.15
N GLY A 13 -4.49 8.97 10.24
CA GLY A 13 -3.36 8.16 10.66
C GLY A 13 -3.76 6.68 10.80
N GLY A 14 -2.84 5.85 11.29
CA GLY A 14 -3.10 4.42 11.54
C GLY A 14 -4.25 4.18 12.54
N TRP A 15 -4.60 5.18 13.35
CA TRP A 15 -5.75 5.14 14.26
C TRP A 15 -7.08 4.87 13.53
N SER A 16 -7.22 5.31 12.27
CA SER A 16 -8.47 5.15 11.50
C SER A 16 -8.80 3.68 11.22
N TRP A 17 -7.77 2.83 11.18
CA TRP A 17 -7.90 1.39 10.97
C TRP A 17 -8.19 0.61 12.26
N GLN A 18 -8.11 1.21 13.46
CA GLN A 18 -8.21 0.44 14.71
C GLN A 18 -9.50 -0.37 14.86
N PRO A 19 -10.70 0.14 14.53
CA PRO A 19 -11.93 -0.66 14.62
C PRO A 19 -11.92 -1.92 13.73
N VAL A 20 -11.27 -1.84 12.57
CA VAL A 20 -11.10 -2.96 11.64
C VAL A 20 -10.01 -3.90 12.13
N ALA A 21 -8.85 -3.35 12.53
CA ALA A 21 -7.71 -4.11 13.04
C ALA A 21 -8.08 -4.93 14.28
N GLN A 22 -8.89 -4.39 15.19
CA GLN A 22 -9.38 -5.11 16.37
C GLN A 22 -10.22 -6.34 15.98
N ARG A 23 -11.14 -6.22 15.01
CA ARG A 23 -11.97 -7.32 14.52
C ARG A 23 -11.14 -8.41 13.84
N LEU A 24 -10.19 -8.01 13.00
CA LEU A 24 -9.27 -8.94 12.32
C LEU A 24 -8.35 -9.67 13.33
N ARG A 25 -7.84 -8.97 14.34
CA ARG A 25 -7.07 -9.57 15.43
C ARG A 25 -7.91 -10.56 16.23
N ALA A 26 -9.17 -10.22 16.54
CA ALA A 26 -10.10 -11.13 17.22
C ALA A 26 -10.41 -12.39 16.38
N ALA A 27 -10.38 -12.29 15.05
CA ALA A 27 -10.50 -13.42 14.13
C ALA A 27 -9.18 -14.21 13.94
N GLY A 28 -8.13 -13.90 14.70
CA GLY A 28 -6.85 -14.63 14.67
C GLY A 28 -5.87 -14.17 13.58
N HIS A 29 -6.07 -13.00 12.98
CA HIS A 29 -5.08 -12.40 12.08
C HIS A 29 -4.06 -11.54 12.85
N ARG A 30 -2.86 -11.39 12.30
CA ARG A 30 -1.86 -10.44 12.78
C ARG A 30 -2.00 -9.16 11.97
N VAL A 31 -2.19 -8.03 12.65
CA VAL A 31 -2.50 -6.76 11.98
C VAL A 31 -1.65 -5.63 12.53
N SER A 32 -1.00 -4.86 11.65
CA SER A 32 -0.39 -3.57 11.97
C SER A 32 -1.07 -2.44 11.22
N THR A 33 -1.24 -1.30 11.89
CA THR A 33 -1.80 -0.08 11.33
C THR A 33 -0.70 0.96 11.30
N VAL A 34 -0.25 1.36 10.12
CA VAL A 34 0.90 2.27 9.96
C VAL A 34 0.38 3.69 9.92
N THR A 35 1.02 4.61 10.63
CA THR A 35 0.82 6.06 10.47
C THR A 35 1.99 6.59 9.66
N SER A 36 1.71 7.24 8.53
CA SER A 36 2.75 7.86 7.71
C SER A 36 3.39 9.06 8.44
N PRO A 37 4.66 9.36 8.17
CA PRO A 37 5.35 10.52 8.75
C PRO A 37 4.55 11.81 8.56
N GLY A 38 4.59 12.71 9.54
CA GLY A 38 3.89 14.00 9.45
C GLY A 38 2.36 13.93 9.65
N LEU A 39 1.80 12.71 9.76
CA LEU A 39 0.35 12.47 9.87
C LEU A 39 -0.03 11.79 11.19
N GLY A 40 0.90 11.76 12.15
CA GLY A 40 0.61 11.51 13.55
C GLY A 40 -0.16 12.65 14.21
N ILE A 41 -0.65 12.38 15.41
CA ILE A 41 -1.24 13.43 16.25
C ILE A 41 -0.10 14.39 16.63
N ASP A 42 -0.31 15.69 16.41
CA ASP A 42 0.65 16.77 16.67
C ASP A 42 1.92 16.77 15.81
N ASP A 43 2.01 15.89 14.81
CA ASP A 43 3.10 15.91 13.84
C ASP A 43 2.97 17.09 12.87
N ASP A 44 4.10 17.55 12.33
CA ASP A 44 4.15 18.55 11.27
C ASP A 44 4.30 17.88 9.90
N PRO A 45 3.30 17.96 9.01
CA PRO A 45 3.39 17.38 7.67
C PRO A 45 4.26 18.18 6.70
N ARG A 46 4.73 19.39 7.07
CA ARG A 46 5.50 20.24 6.17
C ARG A 46 6.80 19.56 5.75
N GLY A 47 7.00 19.47 4.44
CA GLY A 47 8.20 18.86 3.86
C GLY A 47 8.14 17.34 3.74
N VAL A 48 7.10 16.68 4.26
CA VAL A 48 6.91 15.24 4.05
C VAL A 48 6.46 14.97 2.61
N THR A 49 7.16 14.06 1.96
CA THR A 49 6.89 13.63 0.59
C THR A 49 6.20 12.27 0.57
N LEU A 50 5.65 11.90 -0.60
CA LEU A 50 5.15 10.55 -0.83
C LEU A 50 6.26 9.50 -0.67
N ALA A 51 7.49 9.81 -1.07
CA ALA A 51 8.64 8.91 -0.94
C ALA A 51 8.94 8.59 0.53
N ASP A 52 8.91 9.60 1.41
CA ASP A 52 9.10 9.40 2.86
C ASP A 52 8.05 8.46 3.45
N CYS A 53 6.81 8.56 2.94
CA CYS A 53 5.72 7.68 3.38
C CYS A 53 5.89 6.24 2.86
N VAL A 54 6.37 6.07 1.63
CA VAL A 54 6.73 4.77 1.06
C VAL A 54 7.87 4.14 1.87
N ASP A 55 8.92 4.91 2.16
CA ASP A 55 10.07 4.45 2.95
C ASP A 55 9.65 4.02 4.35
N ALA A 56 8.79 4.77 5.01
CA ALA A 56 8.25 4.40 6.32
C ALA A 56 7.47 3.08 6.28
N LEU A 57 6.63 2.86 5.26
CA LEU A 57 5.89 1.60 5.11
C LEU A 57 6.83 0.43 4.84
N VAL A 58 7.82 0.60 3.96
CA VAL A 58 8.83 -0.43 3.66
C VAL A 58 9.63 -0.78 4.91
N ALA A 59 10.16 0.22 5.61
CA ALA A 59 10.89 0.04 6.85
C ALA A 59 10.05 -0.66 7.93
N HIS A 60 8.76 -0.31 8.05
CA HIS A 60 7.85 -1.00 8.96
C HIS A 60 7.74 -2.49 8.62
N VAL A 61 7.52 -2.85 7.36
CA VAL A 61 7.43 -4.25 6.94
C VAL A 61 8.76 -4.99 7.16
N GLU A 62 9.87 -4.37 6.77
CA GLU A 62 11.22 -4.95 6.89
C GLU A 62 11.66 -5.14 8.33
N SER A 63 11.26 -4.25 9.25
CA SER A 63 11.52 -4.36 10.68
C SER A 63 10.85 -5.57 11.33
N THR A 64 9.95 -6.24 10.61
CA THR A 64 9.34 -7.50 11.02
C THR A 64 9.97 -8.67 10.28
N ASP A 65 10.15 -9.82 10.94
CA ASP A 65 10.57 -11.08 10.29
C ASP A 65 9.46 -11.73 9.44
N ARG A 66 8.39 -11.00 9.12
CA ARG A 66 7.21 -11.54 8.44
C ARG A 66 7.49 -11.82 6.96
N ARG A 67 6.86 -12.89 6.48
CA ARG A 67 6.73 -13.31 5.08
C ARG A 67 5.24 -13.46 4.78
N ASP A 68 4.87 -13.48 3.51
CA ASP A 68 3.47 -13.56 3.05
C ASP A 68 2.59 -12.41 3.61
N VAL A 69 3.12 -11.19 3.51
CA VAL A 69 2.46 -9.99 3.99
C VAL A 69 1.43 -9.51 2.98
N THR A 70 0.25 -9.11 3.45
CA THR A 70 -0.77 -8.44 2.64
C THR A 70 -0.83 -6.96 3.00
N LEU A 71 -0.55 -6.09 2.02
CA LEU A 71 -0.72 -4.64 2.15
C LEU A 71 -2.14 -4.23 1.77
N VAL A 72 -2.75 -3.37 2.58
CA VAL A 72 -4.06 -2.78 2.30
C VAL A 72 -3.93 -1.27 2.34
N GLY A 73 -4.10 -0.61 1.20
CA GLY A 73 -4.09 0.84 1.08
C GLY A 73 -5.50 1.37 0.82
N HIS A 74 -5.93 2.38 1.59
CA HIS A 74 -7.20 3.09 1.36
C HIS A 74 -6.96 4.47 0.77
N SER A 75 -7.67 4.83 -0.31
CA SER A 75 -7.57 6.15 -0.96
C SER A 75 -6.10 6.52 -1.25
N TRP A 76 -5.60 7.65 -0.75
CA TRP A 76 -4.19 8.06 -0.88
C TRP A 76 -3.18 7.00 -0.39
N GLY A 77 -3.56 6.16 0.57
CA GLY A 77 -2.75 5.04 1.02
C GLY A 77 -2.46 4.00 -0.06
N GLY A 78 -3.29 3.97 -1.12
CA GLY A 78 -3.01 3.20 -2.33
C GLY A 78 -1.72 3.63 -3.04
N TYR A 79 -1.38 4.92 -3.05
CA TYR A 79 -0.11 5.40 -3.63
C TYR A 79 1.10 4.91 -2.83
N VAL A 80 1.00 4.96 -1.49
CA VAL A 80 2.06 4.47 -0.61
C VAL A 80 2.28 2.97 -0.80
N VAL A 81 1.19 2.19 -0.85
CA VAL A 81 1.25 0.75 -1.13
C VAL A 81 1.81 0.46 -2.52
N ALA A 82 1.39 1.21 -3.54
CA ALA A 82 1.90 1.04 -4.90
C ALA A 82 3.41 1.32 -5.00
N GLY A 83 3.92 2.34 -4.31
CA GLY A 83 5.36 2.62 -4.24
C GLY A 83 6.15 1.58 -3.43
N ALA A 84 5.53 1.00 -2.39
CA ALA A 84 6.18 -0.01 -1.54
C ALA A 84 6.18 -1.40 -2.19
N ALA A 85 5.15 -1.75 -2.97
CA ALA A 85 4.94 -3.10 -3.46
C ALA A 85 6.14 -3.66 -4.26
N PRO A 86 6.75 -2.95 -5.23
CA PRO A 86 7.93 -3.45 -5.95
C PRO A 86 9.13 -3.75 -5.04
N ARG A 87 9.30 -2.95 -3.98
CA ARG A 87 10.40 -3.10 -3.00
C ARG A 87 10.17 -4.26 -2.03
N LEU A 88 8.92 -4.69 -1.89
CA LEU A 88 8.50 -5.76 -0.99
C LEU A 88 8.02 -7.02 -1.73
N ALA A 89 8.20 -7.10 -3.06
CA ALA A 89 7.62 -8.15 -3.91
C ALA A 89 7.85 -9.57 -3.35
N ASP A 90 9.09 -9.88 -2.94
CA ASP A 90 9.46 -11.16 -2.34
C ASP A 90 8.66 -11.49 -1.06
N ARG A 91 8.29 -10.47 -0.28
CA ARG A 91 7.51 -10.63 0.95
C ARG A 91 6.00 -10.65 0.71
N LEU A 92 5.53 -10.10 -0.41
CA LEU A 92 4.12 -10.10 -0.79
C LEU A 92 3.73 -11.37 -1.55
N GLY A 93 4.71 -12.13 -2.05
CA GLY A 93 4.44 -13.34 -2.84
C GLY A 93 3.73 -13.04 -4.17
N VAL A 94 3.85 -11.81 -4.67
CA VAL A 94 3.25 -11.34 -5.93
C VAL A 94 4.29 -10.60 -6.76
N THR A 95 4.10 -10.58 -8.07
CA THR A 95 4.78 -9.63 -8.96
C THR A 95 3.90 -8.40 -9.12
N PRO A 96 4.21 -7.26 -8.49
CA PRO A 96 3.39 -6.05 -8.59
C PRO A 96 3.44 -5.52 -10.03
N VAL A 97 2.27 -5.28 -10.62
CA VAL A 97 2.17 -4.62 -11.92
C VAL A 97 1.89 -3.15 -11.67
N THR A 98 2.84 -2.29 -12.06
CA THR A 98 2.72 -0.84 -11.93
C THR A 98 2.38 -0.24 -13.29
N VAL A 99 1.32 0.56 -13.35
CA VAL A 99 0.90 1.26 -14.58
C VAL A 99 1.20 2.75 -14.42
N PRO A 100 1.92 3.39 -15.35
CA PRO A 100 2.14 4.83 -15.30
C PRO A 100 0.81 5.60 -15.36
N GLY A 101 0.55 6.45 -14.37
CA GLY A 101 -0.68 7.24 -14.32
C GLY A 101 -0.95 7.87 -12.97
N SER A 102 -1.98 8.70 -12.89
CA SER A 102 -2.53 9.20 -11.63
C SER A 102 -3.65 8.27 -11.14
N HIS A 103 -4.20 8.55 -9.95
CA HIS A 103 -5.42 7.90 -9.47
C HIS A 103 -6.63 8.06 -10.40
N GLU A 104 -6.60 9.06 -11.28
CA GLU A 104 -7.63 9.36 -12.27
C GLU A 104 -7.25 8.85 -13.67
N SER A 105 -6.39 7.83 -13.78
CA SER A 105 -5.93 7.27 -15.06
C SER A 105 -7.08 6.72 -15.91
N MET A 106 -8.17 6.25 -15.29
CA MET A 106 -9.40 5.88 -16.02
C MET A 106 -10.05 7.04 -16.78
N PHE A 107 -9.79 8.29 -16.39
CA PHE A 107 -10.26 9.47 -17.11
C PHE A 107 -9.18 10.10 -18.00
N THR A 108 -7.93 10.05 -17.55
CA THR A 108 -6.83 10.80 -18.20
C THR A 108 -6.00 9.94 -19.15
N ARG A 109 -5.92 8.62 -18.95
CA ARG A 109 -5.17 7.64 -19.74
C ARG A 109 -5.92 6.29 -19.87
N PRO A 110 -7.19 6.30 -20.33
CA PRO A 110 -8.05 5.12 -20.30
C PRO A 110 -7.55 3.97 -21.18
N ALA A 111 -6.90 4.27 -22.32
CA ALA A 111 -6.39 3.26 -23.23
C ALA A 111 -5.22 2.49 -22.62
N GLU A 112 -4.21 3.21 -22.08
CA GLU A 112 -3.06 2.58 -21.44
C GLU A 112 -3.45 1.78 -20.19
N LEU A 113 -4.45 2.26 -19.44
CA LEU A 113 -5.00 1.50 -18.31
C LEU A 113 -5.69 0.21 -18.78
N ALA A 114 -6.47 0.27 -19.86
CA ALA A 114 -7.16 -0.91 -20.41
C ALA A 114 -6.16 -1.96 -20.94
N ASP A 115 -5.12 -1.54 -21.65
CA ASP A 115 -4.07 -2.43 -22.17
C ASP A 115 -3.32 -3.13 -21.03
N ALA A 116 -2.99 -2.40 -19.96
CA ALA A 116 -2.35 -2.99 -18.79
C ALA A 116 -3.25 -4.03 -18.10
N LEU A 117 -4.55 -3.76 -17.96
CA LEU A 117 -5.50 -4.71 -17.39
C LEU A 117 -5.65 -5.97 -18.26
N ALA A 118 -5.65 -5.82 -19.59
CA ALA A 118 -5.68 -6.94 -20.53
C ALA A 118 -4.41 -7.81 -20.43
N ALA A 119 -3.23 -7.20 -20.28
CA ALA A 119 -1.97 -7.91 -20.10
C ALA A 119 -1.95 -8.77 -18.82
N VAL A 120 -2.45 -8.21 -17.71
CA VAL A 120 -2.55 -8.92 -16.42
C VAL A 120 -3.51 -10.10 -16.49
N SER A 121 -4.68 -9.93 -17.11
CA SER A 121 -5.70 -10.99 -17.20
C SER A 121 -5.28 -12.19 -18.08
N THR A 122 -4.33 -11.99 -18.99
CA THR A 122 -3.80 -13.03 -19.89
C THR A 122 -2.54 -13.73 -19.36
N GLY A 123 -2.00 -13.29 -18.20
CA GLY A 123 -0.77 -13.84 -17.62
C GLY A 123 0.51 -13.36 -18.30
N THR A 124 0.42 -12.37 -19.18
CA THR A 124 1.56 -11.79 -19.89
C THR A 124 2.06 -10.61 -19.07
N ALA A 125 2.98 -10.85 -18.13
CA ALA A 125 3.62 -9.76 -17.38
C ALA A 125 4.25 -8.78 -18.39
N ALA A 126 3.84 -7.50 -18.32
CA ALA A 126 4.34 -6.46 -19.19
C ALA A 126 5.87 -6.36 -19.02
N SER A 127 6.60 -6.77 -20.04
CA SER A 127 8.03 -6.51 -20.19
C SER A 127 8.20 -5.06 -20.64
N GLY A 128 8.77 -4.20 -19.78
CA GLY A 128 9.17 -2.84 -20.13
C GLY A 128 9.24 -1.91 -18.94
#